data_AF-A0A9N8WGU2-F1
#
_entry.id   AF-A0A9N8WGU2-F1
#
_cell.length_a   1.000
_cell.length_b   1.000
_cell.length_c   1.000
_cell.angle_alpha   90.00
_cell.angle_beta   90.00
_cell.angle_gamma   90.00
#
_symmetry.space_group_name_H-M   'P 1'
#
loop_
_entity.id
_entity.type
_entity.pdbx_description
1 polymer ?
#
loop_
_entity_poly.entity_id
_entity_poly.type
_entity_poly.pdbx_seq_one_letter_code
_entity_poly.pdbx_strand_id
1 'polypeptide(L)'
;MYSSLSVFLHYWLGFELIFHLYFEVTKSRFQKKNLPVVPSKCQRAELFINVLQTVDRFDTWIEGWFNVGHKKFTFSEIYRENFAEWLAWSFFSTTLEHVRYDPELSYEIESMIDGIEIKKNIKFPEGYNPNCTCIRLTLDPVKAVHRPFIFYAVIFLLNSTFSSMLKINGFKRFGSRESIWSSTLEFEIQEANSKSPSPPRLSYWYYEPPHAKKNQKPIIFIHGVTGGLFCYATFIRKLQKLDRPLFLIELPHITMQMVEDVLTMDEVVREIEIMLSKRGFHKAIFVGHSMGTAVCAWVIKESRKIVGGLVMIDPIVFLLHYPNVAYNFVYRNPTAANERRVNYIYQNSSPVISIGDVHRYLVKNNINVHVMRGLDHGAYLFHSKSLNRIINDIEKCCTARKN
;
A
#
# COMPACT_ATOMS: atom_id res chain seq x y z
N MET A 1 31.98 25.51 34.03
CA MET A 1 31.13 24.29 33.95
C MET A 1 30.16 24.45 32.78
N TYR A 2 30.68 24.54 31.54
CA TYR A 2 29.81 24.39 30.36
C TYR A 2 29.42 22.91 30.32
N SER A 3 28.15 22.66 30.58
CA SER A 3 27.61 21.37 31.01
C SER A 3 27.84 20.29 29.95
N SER A 4 28.00 19.04 30.38
CA SER A 4 28.04 17.84 29.51
C SER A 4 26.94 17.84 28.44
N LEU A 5 25.80 18.47 28.75
CA LEU A 5 24.69 18.69 27.82
C LEU A 5 25.08 19.54 26.61
N SER A 6 25.85 20.62 26.78
CA SER A 6 26.29 21.48 25.67
C SER A 6 27.19 20.71 24.70
N VAL A 7 28.10 19.89 25.22
CA VAL A 7 28.98 19.04 24.41
C VAL A 7 28.15 18.00 23.67
N PHE A 8 27.23 17.32 24.36
CA PHE A 8 26.32 16.35 23.74
C PHE A 8 25.48 16.98 22.62
N LEU A 9 24.85 18.14 22.88
CA LEU A 9 24.03 18.83 21.89
C LEU A 9 24.84 19.26 20.67
N HIS A 10 26.08 19.70 20.85
CA HIS A 10 26.96 20.06 19.73
C HIS A 10 27.20 18.87 18.79
N TYR A 11 27.60 17.72 19.33
CA TYR A 11 27.82 16.53 18.52
C TYR A 11 26.52 15.97 17.94
N TRP A 12 25.42 16.01 18.70
CA TRP A 12 24.10 15.59 18.22
C TRP A 12 23.63 16.41 17.03
N LEU A 13 23.74 17.75 17.10
CA LEU A 13 23.37 18.64 16.00
C LEU A 13 24.27 18.43 14.78
N GLY A 14 25.57 18.20 14.97
CA GLY A 14 26.49 17.87 13.88
C GLY A 14 26.12 16.55 13.19
N PHE A 15 25.77 15.52 13.96
CA PHE A 15 25.29 14.25 13.42
C PHE A 15 23.94 14.39 12.70
N GLU A 16 23.00 15.12 13.28
CA GLU A 16 21.69 15.36 12.68
C GLU A 16 21.81 16.16 11.36
N LEU A 17 22.78 17.07 11.25
CA LEU A 17 23.09 17.75 10.01
C LEU A 17 23.56 16.78 8.92
N ILE A 18 24.45 15.84 9.26
CA ILE A 18 24.91 14.79 8.33
C ILE A 18 23.73 13.90 7.92
N PHE A 19 22.87 13.53 8.86
CA PHE A 19 21.67 12.74 8.59
C PHE A 19 20.68 13.48 7.68
N HIS A 20 20.52 14.79 7.87
CA HIS A 20 19.71 15.62 6.99
C HIS A 20 20.28 15.68 5.56
N LEU A 21 21.61 15.76 5.41
CA LEU A 21 22.26 15.68 4.09
C LEU A 21 22.00 14.32 3.43
N TYR A 22 22.09 13.22 4.18
CA TYR A 22 21.72 11.88 3.69
C TYR A 22 20.27 11.86 3.20
N PHE A 23 19.34 12.46 3.94
CA PHE A 23 17.94 12.58 3.52
C PHE A 23 17.78 13.35 2.21
N GLU A 24 18.41 14.51 2.05
CA GLU A 24 18.28 15.30 0.81
C GLU A 24 18.88 14.59 -0.40
N VAL A 25 20.03 13.91 -0.25
CA VAL A 25 20.62 13.06 -1.30
C VAL A 25 19.66 11.93 -1.68
N THR A 26 19.08 11.26 -0.69
CA THR A 26 18.14 10.16 -0.90
C THR A 26 16.86 10.63 -1.59
N LYS A 27 16.29 11.75 -1.13
CA LYS A 27 15.13 12.38 -1.76
C LYS A 27 15.39 12.75 -3.21
N SER A 28 16.58 13.29 -3.52
CA SER A 28 16.98 13.62 -4.89
C SER A 28 17.05 12.37 -5.77
N ARG A 29 17.62 11.26 -5.27
CA ARG A 29 17.65 9.97 -5.99
C ARG A 29 16.24 9.48 -6.32
N PHE A 30 15.31 9.57 -5.36
CA PHE A 30 13.92 9.13 -5.52
C PHE A 30 13.04 10.07 -6.36
N GLN A 31 13.53 11.23 -6.81
CA GLN A 31 12.81 12.03 -7.83
C GLN A 31 12.93 11.42 -9.23
N LYS A 32 13.90 10.52 -9.46
CA LYS A 32 14.04 9.84 -10.75
C LYS A 32 12.80 8.97 -11.00
N LYS A 33 12.14 9.21 -12.12
CA LYS A 33 10.98 8.42 -12.55
C LYS A 33 11.44 7.03 -12.98
N ASN A 34 10.78 6.00 -12.45
CA ASN A 34 10.96 4.64 -12.94
C ASN A 34 10.30 4.48 -14.31
N LEU A 35 10.80 3.54 -15.11
CA LEU A 35 10.15 3.17 -16.36
C LEU A 35 8.74 2.67 -16.06
N PRO A 36 7.69 3.25 -16.68
CA PRO A 36 6.33 2.82 -16.42
C PRO A 36 6.10 1.42 -16.99
N VAL A 37 5.32 0.62 -16.27
CA VAL A 37 4.66 -0.54 -16.88
C VAL A 37 3.51 -0.01 -17.72
N VAL A 38 3.66 -0.04 -19.04
CA VAL A 38 2.64 0.43 -19.98
C VAL A 38 1.63 -0.69 -20.21
N PRO A 39 0.34 -0.52 -19.83
CA PRO A 39 -0.67 -1.54 -20.08
C PRO A 39 -0.89 -1.70 -21.59
N SER A 40 -1.16 -2.92 -22.05
CA SER A 40 -1.53 -3.17 -23.45
C SER A 40 -2.86 -2.49 -23.79
N LYS A 41 -3.10 -2.24 -25.08
CA LYS A 41 -4.38 -1.66 -25.57
C LYS A 41 -5.62 -2.42 -25.08
N CYS A 42 -5.55 -3.75 -25.04
CA CYS A 42 -6.63 -4.59 -24.52
C CYS A 42 -6.87 -4.35 -23.02
N GLN A 43 -5.81 -4.31 -22.21
CA GLN A 43 -5.91 -4.03 -20.77
C GLN A 43 -6.44 -2.61 -20.50
N ARG A 44 -6.01 -1.62 -21.28
CA ARG A 44 -6.53 -0.24 -21.18
C ARG A 44 -8.02 -0.19 -21.48
N ALA A 45 -8.45 -0.81 -22.58
CA ALA A 45 -9.87 -0.86 -22.96
C ALA A 45 -10.73 -1.56 -21.90
N GLU A 46 -10.28 -2.71 -21.38
CA GLU A 46 -10.98 -3.42 -20.31
C GLU A 46 -11.10 -2.56 -19.04
N LEU A 47 -10.00 -1.95 -18.59
CA LEU A 47 -9.98 -1.07 -17.44
C LEU A 47 -10.94 0.13 -17.64
N PHE A 48 -10.90 0.73 -18.83
CA PHE A 48 -11.73 1.88 -19.18
C PHE A 48 -13.22 1.56 -19.12
N ILE A 49 -13.62 0.42 -19.70
CA ILE A 49 -15.01 -0.06 -19.65
C ILE A 49 -15.43 -0.29 -18.19
N ASN A 50 -14.59 -0.96 -17.40
CA ASN A 50 -14.86 -1.25 -15.99
C ASN A 50 -15.03 0.03 -15.15
N VAL A 51 -14.18 1.04 -15.36
CA VAL A 51 -14.31 2.36 -14.71
C VAL A 51 -15.64 3.02 -15.10
N LEU A 52 -15.95 3.10 -16.40
CA LEU A 52 -17.17 3.78 -16.83
C LEU A 52 -18.46 3.08 -16.38
N GLN A 53 -18.43 1.77 -16.16
CA GLN A 53 -19.57 1.01 -15.62
C GLN A 53 -19.76 1.17 -14.11
N THR A 54 -18.72 1.58 -13.38
CA THR A 54 -18.73 1.69 -11.91
C THR A 54 -18.86 3.13 -11.40
N VAL A 55 -18.72 4.12 -12.29
CA VAL A 55 -18.90 5.54 -11.99
C VAL A 55 -20.31 5.98 -12.35
N ASP A 56 -21.13 6.29 -11.33
CA ASP A 56 -22.50 6.79 -11.52
C ASP A 56 -22.50 8.25 -12.00
N ARG A 57 -21.90 9.15 -11.21
CA ARG A 57 -21.78 10.59 -11.49
C ARG A 57 -20.38 10.95 -11.94
N PHE A 58 -20.18 10.98 -13.25
CA PHE A 58 -18.85 11.19 -13.84
C PHE A 58 -18.26 12.57 -13.51
N ASP A 59 -19.08 13.61 -13.56
CA ASP A 59 -18.73 14.99 -13.22
C ASP A 59 -18.05 15.10 -11.84
N THR A 60 -18.72 14.65 -10.79
CA THR A 60 -18.19 14.72 -9.42
C THR A 60 -17.04 13.74 -9.18
N TRP A 61 -17.02 12.62 -9.91
CA TRP A 61 -15.94 11.65 -9.82
C TRP A 61 -14.65 12.21 -10.40
N ILE A 62 -14.71 12.86 -11.57
CA ILE A 62 -13.51 13.41 -12.21
C ILE A 62 -12.99 14.63 -11.46
N GLU A 63 -13.86 15.50 -10.95
CA GLU A 63 -13.47 16.64 -10.09
C GLU A 63 -12.54 16.23 -8.95
N GLY A 64 -12.81 15.07 -8.34
CA GLY A 64 -11.98 14.56 -7.26
C GLY A 64 -10.53 14.25 -7.65
N TRP A 65 -10.27 13.89 -8.91
CA TRP A 65 -8.92 13.69 -9.46
C TRP A 65 -8.17 14.98 -9.75
N PHE A 66 -8.87 16.12 -9.77
CA PHE A 66 -8.30 17.46 -9.90
C PHE A 66 -8.16 18.18 -8.55
N ASN A 67 -8.55 17.55 -7.44
CA ASN A 67 -8.32 18.10 -6.11
C ASN A 67 -6.84 17.95 -5.71
N VAL A 68 -6.11 19.05 -5.56
CA VAL A 68 -4.68 19.05 -5.21
C VAL A 68 -4.43 19.99 -4.03
N GLY A 69 -4.10 19.44 -2.86
CA GLY A 69 -3.95 20.22 -1.64
C GLY A 69 -5.25 20.94 -1.27
N HIS A 70 -5.21 22.27 -1.28
CA HIS A 70 -6.39 23.13 -1.06
C HIS A 70 -7.11 23.53 -2.35
N LYS A 71 -6.50 23.31 -3.52
CA LYS A 71 -7.11 23.64 -4.81
C LYS A 71 -8.11 22.55 -5.18
N LYS A 72 -9.31 22.97 -5.53
CA LYS A 72 -10.40 22.10 -6.00
C LYS A 72 -10.96 22.74 -7.26
N PHE A 73 -11.24 21.93 -8.27
CA PHE A 73 -11.78 22.39 -9.53
C PHE A 73 -13.13 21.72 -9.76
N THR A 74 -14.07 22.50 -10.27
CA THR A 74 -15.36 22.02 -10.75
C THR A 74 -15.23 21.49 -12.16
N PHE A 75 -16.19 20.69 -12.62
CA PHE A 75 -16.19 20.11 -13.96
C PHE A 75 -16.06 21.19 -15.06
N SER A 76 -16.67 22.36 -14.88
CA SER A 76 -16.57 23.50 -15.81
C SER A 76 -15.17 24.10 -15.92
N GLU A 77 -14.28 23.83 -14.97
CA GLU A 77 -12.89 24.31 -14.98
C GLU A 77 -11.90 23.26 -15.51
N ILE A 78 -12.35 22.03 -15.71
CA ILE A 78 -11.56 20.91 -16.24
C ILE A 78 -11.75 20.88 -17.75
N TYR A 79 -10.80 21.46 -18.48
CA TYR A 79 -10.91 21.53 -19.93
C TYR A 79 -10.45 20.21 -20.55
N ARG A 80 -10.79 19.99 -21.82
CA ARG A 80 -10.54 18.75 -22.56
C ARG A 80 -9.06 18.35 -22.49
N GLU A 81 -8.14 19.30 -22.62
CA GLU A 81 -6.69 19.06 -22.55
C GLU A 81 -6.21 18.71 -21.13
N ASN A 82 -6.83 19.28 -20.09
CA ASN A 82 -6.55 18.90 -18.70
C ASN A 82 -6.99 17.45 -18.43
N PHE A 83 -8.14 17.05 -18.99
CA PHE A 83 -8.63 15.68 -18.89
C PHE A 83 -7.77 14.70 -19.69
N ALA A 84 -7.32 15.08 -20.89
CA ALA A 84 -6.35 14.30 -21.67
C ALA A 84 -5.03 14.07 -20.90
N GLU A 85 -4.54 15.07 -20.18
CA GLU A 85 -3.36 14.93 -19.30
C GLU A 85 -3.57 13.86 -18.21
N TRP A 86 -4.75 13.88 -17.56
CA TRP A 86 -5.09 12.88 -16.56
C TRP A 86 -5.26 11.48 -17.16
N LEU A 87 -5.86 11.36 -18.35
CA LEU A 87 -6.01 10.09 -19.07
C LEU A 87 -4.67 9.49 -19.48
N ALA A 88 -3.75 10.30 -20.01
CA ALA A 88 -2.40 9.88 -20.39
C ALA A 88 -1.66 9.24 -19.20
N TRP A 89 -1.77 9.85 -18.02
CA TRP A 89 -1.22 9.26 -16.81
C TRP A 89 -1.96 7.98 -16.38
N SER A 90 -3.28 8.04 -16.25
CA SER A 90 -4.07 6.97 -15.60
C SER A 90 -4.22 5.70 -16.43
N PHE A 91 -4.21 5.80 -17.77
CA PHE A 91 -4.38 4.64 -18.67
C PHE A 91 -3.12 4.29 -19.45
N PHE A 92 -2.26 5.25 -19.77
CA PHE A 92 -1.05 5.03 -20.58
C PHE A 92 0.24 5.05 -19.74
N SER A 93 0.14 5.34 -18.44
CA SER A 93 1.28 5.42 -17.52
C SER A 93 2.37 6.41 -17.96
N THR A 94 2.03 7.45 -18.73
CA THR A 94 3.00 8.37 -19.34
C THR A 94 2.46 9.80 -19.48
N THR A 95 3.24 10.72 -20.05
CA THR A 95 2.82 12.11 -20.29
C THR A 95 1.96 12.23 -21.55
N LEU A 96 1.10 13.25 -21.61
CA LEU A 96 0.28 13.54 -22.79
C LEU A 96 1.12 13.79 -24.04
N GLU A 97 2.27 14.46 -23.89
CA GLU A 97 3.23 14.70 -24.97
C GLU A 97 3.69 13.38 -25.62
N HIS A 98 4.01 12.37 -24.81
CA HIS A 98 4.43 11.07 -25.32
C HIS A 98 3.28 10.32 -26.01
N VAL A 99 2.07 10.37 -25.44
CA VAL A 99 0.88 9.78 -26.06
C VAL A 99 0.60 10.42 -27.43
N ARG A 100 0.77 11.74 -27.56
CA ARG A 100 0.51 12.47 -28.80
C ARG A 100 1.56 12.30 -29.88
N TYR A 101 2.79 11.97 -29.49
CA TYR A 101 3.86 11.68 -30.43
C TYR A 101 3.58 10.42 -31.25
N ASP A 102 2.88 9.44 -30.67
CA ASP A 102 2.46 8.21 -31.34
C ASP A 102 1.05 8.40 -31.97
N PRO A 103 0.90 8.29 -33.31
CA PRO A 103 -0.39 8.46 -33.96
C PRO A 103 -1.47 7.48 -33.49
N GLU A 104 -1.12 6.24 -33.12
CA GLU A 104 -2.08 5.25 -32.66
C GLU A 104 -2.58 5.57 -31.25
N LEU A 105 -1.67 5.94 -30.35
CA LEU A 105 -2.04 6.31 -28.97
C LEU A 105 -2.79 7.64 -28.93
N SER A 106 -2.41 8.59 -29.79
CA SER A 106 -3.10 9.86 -29.99
C SER A 106 -4.55 9.65 -30.45
N TYR A 107 -4.78 8.77 -31.42
CA TYR A 107 -6.14 8.41 -31.82
C TYR A 107 -6.91 7.70 -30.69
N GLU A 108 -6.26 6.80 -29.95
CA GLU A 108 -6.90 6.07 -28.86
C GLU A 108 -7.37 7.00 -27.74
N ILE A 109 -6.53 7.94 -27.29
CA ILE A 109 -6.89 8.86 -26.21
C ILE A 109 -8.03 9.79 -26.61
N GLU A 110 -8.04 10.32 -27.84
CA GLU A 110 -9.15 11.15 -28.34
C GLU A 110 -10.45 10.34 -28.43
N SER A 111 -10.38 9.11 -28.94
CA SER A 111 -11.53 8.19 -28.99
C SER A 111 -12.07 7.88 -27.59
N MET A 112 -11.21 7.75 -26.58
CA MET A 112 -11.62 7.58 -25.19
C MET A 112 -12.36 8.82 -24.65
N ILE A 113 -11.85 10.02 -24.93
CA ILE A 113 -12.50 11.27 -24.50
C ILE A 113 -13.88 11.40 -25.16
N ASP A 114 -13.97 11.22 -26.47
CA ASP A 114 -15.23 11.28 -27.22
C ASP A 114 -16.23 10.23 -26.72
N GLY A 115 -15.75 9.01 -26.50
CA GLY A 115 -16.56 7.92 -25.94
C GLY A 115 -17.12 8.25 -24.56
N ILE A 116 -16.37 8.97 -23.72
CA ILE A 116 -16.85 9.46 -22.42
C ILE A 116 -17.91 10.54 -22.59
N GLU A 117 -17.65 11.55 -23.42
CA GLU A 117 -18.59 12.65 -23.66
C GLU A 117 -19.95 12.12 -24.12
N ILE A 118 -19.93 11.18 -25.07
CA ILE A 118 -21.14 10.52 -25.58
C ILE A 118 -21.80 9.66 -24.50
N LYS A 119 -21.05 8.73 -23.87
CA LYS A 119 -21.64 7.73 -22.95
C LYS A 119 -22.14 8.33 -21.64
N LYS A 120 -21.50 9.40 -21.17
CA LYS A 120 -21.87 10.09 -19.92
C LYS A 120 -22.74 11.32 -20.18
N ASN A 121 -23.00 11.66 -21.45
CA ASN A 121 -23.76 12.84 -21.85
C ASN A 121 -23.20 14.12 -21.20
N ILE A 122 -21.89 14.30 -21.32
CA ILE A 122 -21.14 15.46 -20.80
C ILE A 122 -20.30 16.06 -21.94
N LYS A 123 -19.87 17.31 -21.77
CA LYS A 123 -18.94 17.95 -22.70
C LYS A 123 -17.88 18.71 -21.91
N PHE A 124 -16.60 18.43 -22.18
CA PHE A 124 -15.52 19.21 -21.59
C PHE A 124 -15.40 20.55 -22.32
N PRO A 125 -15.12 21.66 -21.60
CA PRO A 125 -14.73 22.91 -22.24
C PRO A 125 -13.48 22.72 -23.10
N GLU A 126 -13.42 23.40 -24.24
CA GLU A 126 -12.30 23.28 -25.18
C GLU A 126 -11.04 23.99 -24.66
N GLY A 127 -9.87 23.48 -25.07
CA GLY A 127 -8.57 24.04 -24.74
C GLY A 127 -7.98 23.54 -23.42
N TYR A 128 -7.08 24.34 -22.84
CA TYR A 128 -6.33 24.01 -21.62
C TYR A 128 -6.47 25.11 -20.57
N ASN A 129 -6.82 24.74 -19.34
CA ASN A 129 -6.82 25.65 -18.20
C ASN A 129 -5.48 25.54 -17.44
N PRO A 130 -4.62 26.58 -17.45
CA PRO A 130 -3.30 26.54 -16.81
C PRO A 130 -3.36 26.52 -15.27
N ASN A 131 -4.50 26.88 -14.68
CA ASN A 131 -4.67 26.82 -13.24
C ASN A 131 -5.08 25.43 -12.75
N CYS A 132 -5.61 24.59 -13.64
CA CYS A 132 -6.19 23.28 -13.32
C CYS A 132 -5.12 22.19 -13.41
N THR A 133 -4.90 21.48 -12.31
CA THR A 133 -3.87 20.42 -12.20
C THR A 133 -4.50 19.13 -11.72
N CYS A 134 -4.09 18.01 -12.28
CA CYS A 134 -4.56 16.69 -11.87
C CYS A 134 -3.57 15.96 -10.94
N ILE A 135 -4.09 14.99 -10.20
CA ILE A 135 -3.30 14.02 -9.44
C ILE A 135 -2.66 13.02 -10.41
N ARG A 136 -1.33 12.86 -10.36
CA ARG A 136 -0.58 11.86 -11.14
C ARG A 136 0.47 11.14 -10.31
N LEU A 137 0.05 10.12 -9.56
CA LEU A 137 0.85 9.45 -8.50
C LEU A 137 2.25 9.00 -8.92
N THR A 138 2.44 8.61 -10.19
CA THR A 138 3.71 8.08 -10.72
C THR A 138 4.54 9.12 -11.46
N LEU A 139 3.97 10.30 -11.76
CA LEU A 139 4.64 11.35 -12.54
C LEU A 139 4.90 12.62 -11.74
N ASP A 140 4.07 12.91 -10.74
CA ASP A 140 4.24 14.06 -9.86
C ASP A 140 5.42 13.83 -8.89
N PRO A 141 6.10 14.90 -8.44
CA PRO A 141 7.24 14.79 -7.53
C PRO A 141 6.91 14.11 -6.20
N VAL A 142 7.83 13.28 -5.70
CA VAL A 142 7.69 12.64 -4.39
C VAL A 142 7.84 13.70 -3.29
N LYS A 143 6.77 13.90 -2.52
CA LYS A 143 6.77 14.77 -1.33
C LYS A 143 7.26 13.99 -0.11
N ALA A 144 8.55 14.11 0.17
CA ALA A 144 9.18 13.54 1.36
C ALA A 144 9.35 14.59 2.48
N VAL A 145 9.15 14.18 3.73
CA VAL A 145 9.35 15.00 4.93
C VAL A 145 10.49 14.40 5.75
N HIS A 146 11.45 15.23 6.14
CA HIS A 146 12.54 14.82 7.01
C HIS A 146 11.99 14.48 8.41
N ARG A 147 12.45 13.36 8.97
CA ARG A 147 12.24 12.99 10.37
C ARG A 147 13.59 12.92 11.06
N PRO A 148 13.73 13.42 12.30
CA PRO A 148 15.00 13.36 12.97
C PRO A 148 15.51 11.94 13.17
N PHE A 149 16.82 11.72 13.25
CA PHE A 149 17.39 10.38 13.41
C PHE A 149 16.81 9.60 14.59
N ILE A 150 16.54 10.29 15.71
CA ILE A 150 15.95 9.68 16.91
C ILE A 150 14.62 8.98 16.62
N PHE A 151 13.84 9.45 15.64
CA PHE A 151 12.61 8.80 15.21
C PHE A 151 12.89 7.38 14.71
N TYR A 152 13.87 7.23 13.81
CA TYR A 152 14.26 5.94 13.27
C TYR A 152 14.90 5.03 14.32
N ALA A 153 15.70 5.60 15.23
CA ALA A 153 16.26 4.86 16.36
C ALA A 153 15.17 4.29 17.28
N VAL A 154 14.10 5.06 17.55
CA VAL A 154 12.94 4.58 18.32
C VAL A 154 12.20 3.46 17.58
N ILE A 155 11.95 3.61 16.27
CA ILE A 155 11.30 2.57 15.46
C ILE A 155 12.15 1.28 15.45
N PHE A 156 13.48 1.41 15.30
CA PHE A 156 14.41 0.28 15.38
C PHE A 156 14.31 -0.43 16.73
N LEU A 157 14.32 0.33 17.84
CA LEU A 157 14.24 -0.23 19.19
C LEU A 157 12.91 -0.96 19.41
N LEU A 158 11.78 -0.34 19.06
CA LEU A 158 10.45 -0.96 19.20
C LEU A 158 10.34 -2.26 18.41
N ASN A 159 10.82 -2.28 17.16
CA ASN A 159 10.82 -3.49 16.34
C ASN A 159 11.78 -4.56 16.89
N SER A 160 12.95 -4.16 17.41
CA SER A 160 13.92 -5.08 18.02
C SER A 160 13.40 -5.73 19.31
N THR A 161 12.75 -4.93 20.16
CA THR A 161 12.07 -5.42 21.37
C THR A 161 10.95 -6.38 21.00
N PHE A 162 10.08 -5.99 20.06
CA PHE A 162 8.97 -6.85 19.65
C PHE A 162 9.43 -8.13 18.94
N SER A 163 10.50 -8.06 18.14
CA SER A 163 11.15 -9.23 17.54
C SER A 163 11.65 -10.20 18.61
N SER A 164 12.22 -9.68 19.69
CA SER A 164 12.64 -10.50 20.84
C SER A 164 11.43 -11.13 21.53
N MET A 165 10.35 -10.38 21.71
CA MET A 165 9.09 -10.93 22.24
C MET A 165 8.52 -12.04 21.35
N LEU A 166 8.51 -11.89 20.03
CA LEU A 166 8.05 -12.92 19.11
C LEU A 166 8.88 -14.21 19.26
N LYS A 167 10.21 -14.11 19.34
CA LYS A 167 11.10 -15.26 19.58
C LYS A 167 10.77 -15.98 20.89
N ILE A 168 10.61 -15.23 21.97
CA ILE A 168 10.24 -15.78 23.29
C ILE A 168 8.87 -16.48 23.22
N ASN A 169 7.94 -15.96 22.41
CA ASN A 169 6.61 -16.57 22.19
C ASN A 169 6.61 -17.66 21.11
N GLY A 170 7.77 -18.22 20.76
CA GLY A 170 7.90 -19.39 19.88
C GLY A 170 7.92 -19.11 18.38
N PHE A 171 7.93 -17.84 17.95
CA PHE A 171 8.11 -17.52 16.54
C PHE A 171 9.57 -17.64 16.11
N LYS A 172 9.77 -18.08 14.87
CA LYS A 172 11.07 -18.16 14.19
C LYS A 172 11.06 -17.20 13.00
N ARG A 173 12.09 -16.36 12.86
CA ARG A 173 12.22 -15.41 11.74
C ARG A 173 12.93 -16.07 10.56
N PHE A 174 12.48 -15.76 9.35
CA PHE A 174 13.03 -16.21 8.07
C PHE A 174 13.07 -15.05 7.06
N GLY A 175 13.81 -15.25 5.97
CA GLY A 175 13.96 -14.25 4.89
C GLY A 175 15.29 -13.50 4.95
N SER A 176 15.39 -12.43 4.17
CA SER A 176 16.61 -11.64 4.06
C SER A 176 16.99 -11.07 5.42
N ARG A 177 18.22 -11.39 5.82
CA ARG A 177 18.85 -10.94 7.06
C ARG A 177 19.61 -9.62 6.86
N GLU A 178 19.44 -8.98 5.71
CA GLU A 178 20.19 -7.80 5.36
C GLU A 178 19.81 -6.62 6.25
N SER A 179 20.83 -5.82 6.52
CA SER A 179 20.85 -4.73 7.50
C SER A 179 19.63 -3.84 7.37
N ILE A 180 19.19 -3.26 8.49
CA ILE A 180 18.16 -2.20 8.56
C ILE A 180 18.60 -0.90 7.82
N TRP A 181 19.70 -1.00 7.07
CA TRP A 181 20.46 0.02 6.35
C TRP A 181 20.96 -0.49 4.99
N SER A 182 20.27 -1.44 4.33
CA SER A 182 20.69 -1.86 2.98
C SER A 182 20.41 -0.73 1.98
N SER A 183 21.47 -0.11 1.46
CA SER A 183 21.36 0.82 0.35
C SER A 183 21.24 0.05 -0.97
N THR A 184 20.50 0.57 -1.95
CA THR A 184 20.43 -0.04 -3.30
C THR A 184 21.83 -0.20 -3.92
N LEU A 185 22.78 0.66 -3.54
CA LEU A 185 24.17 0.61 -4.01
C LEU A 185 24.91 -0.67 -3.56
N GLU A 186 24.68 -1.12 -2.33
CA GLU A 186 25.26 -2.38 -1.83
C GLU A 186 24.71 -3.59 -2.59
N PHE A 187 23.42 -3.55 -2.95
CA PHE A 187 22.75 -4.60 -3.69
C PHE A 187 23.22 -4.67 -5.15
N GLU A 188 23.32 -3.52 -5.84
CA GLU A 188 23.84 -3.45 -7.22
C GLU A 188 25.27 -4.01 -7.33
N ILE A 189 26.11 -3.75 -6.33
CA ILE A 189 27.48 -4.29 -6.27
C ILE A 189 27.50 -5.80 -5.98
N GLN A 190 26.59 -6.31 -5.16
CA GLN A 190 26.50 -7.75 -4.84
C GLN A 190 25.88 -8.58 -5.95
N GLU A 191 24.84 -8.06 -6.62
CA GLU A 191 24.14 -8.74 -7.72
C GLU A 191 25.05 -8.89 -8.95
N ALA A 192 25.85 -7.87 -9.26
CA ALA A 192 26.86 -7.94 -10.32
C ALA A 192 27.93 -9.04 -10.10
N ASN A 193 28.11 -9.50 -8.86
CA ASN A 193 29.22 -10.37 -8.45
C ASN A 193 28.78 -11.80 -8.03
N SER A 194 27.49 -12.14 -8.01
CA SER A 194 27.01 -13.41 -7.44
C SER A 194 26.39 -14.37 -8.49
N LYS A 195 26.96 -15.59 -8.59
CA LYS A 195 26.46 -16.71 -9.44
C LYS A 195 25.57 -17.73 -8.69
N SER A 196 25.13 -17.41 -7.47
CA SER A 196 24.32 -18.31 -6.63
C SER A 196 22.83 -17.98 -6.68
N PRO A 197 21.93 -18.95 -6.42
CA PRO A 197 20.50 -18.67 -6.33
C PRO A 197 20.25 -17.57 -5.28
N SER A 198 19.44 -16.59 -5.66
CA SER A 198 19.13 -15.41 -4.87
C SER A 198 18.70 -15.82 -3.45
N PRO A 199 19.24 -15.21 -2.39
CA PRO A 199 18.77 -15.47 -1.04
C PRO A 199 17.26 -15.15 -0.91
N PRO A 200 16.51 -15.83 -0.04
CA PRO A 200 15.07 -15.57 0.14
C PRO A 200 14.87 -14.12 0.55
N ARG A 201 14.18 -13.35 -0.31
CA ARG A 201 14.07 -11.89 -0.17
C ARG A 201 12.91 -11.47 0.75
N LEU A 202 11.86 -12.28 0.84
CA LEU A 202 10.71 -11.98 1.69
C LEU A 202 10.98 -12.29 3.16
N SER A 203 10.90 -11.27 4.01
CA SER A 203 11.01 -11.40 5.46
C SER A 203 9.68 -11.84 6.08
N TYR A 204 9.72 -12.85 6.96
CA TYR A 204 8.53 -13.30 7.68
C TYR A 204 8.85 -13.99 9.01
N TRP A 205 7.85 -14.05 9.88
CA TRP A 205 7.86 -14.84 11.11
C TRP A 205 6.97 -16.06 10.96
N TYR A 206 7.42 -17.19 11.48
CA TYR A 206 6.66 -18.44 11.50
C TYR A 206 6.44 -18.93 12.93
N TYR A 207 5.21 -19.31 13.25
CA TYR A 207 4.85 -19.96 14.50
C TYR A 207 4.21 -21.31 14.22
N GLU A 208 4.75 -22.35 14.83
CA GLU A 208 4.18 -23.69 14.86
C GLU A 208 3.45 -23.87 16.19
N PRO A 209 2.13 -24.13 16.19
CA PRO A 209 1.40 -24.36 17.43
C PRO A 209 1.81 -25.70 18.07
N PRO A 210 1.86 -25.81 19.40
CA PRO A 210 2.20 -27.07 20.09
C PRO A 210 1.25 -28.22 19.78
N HIS A 211 -0.03 -27.93 19.52
CA HIS A 211 -1.09 -28.91 19.32
C HIS A 211 -1.66 -28.87 17.90
N ALA A 212 -0.80 -28.60 16.90
CA ALA A 212 -1.18 -28.55 15.49
C ALA A 212 -2.01 -29.79 15.08
N LYS A 213 -3.26 -29.58 14.64
CA LYS A 213 -4.04 -30.68 14.04
C LYS A 213 -3.48 -30.97 12.65
N LYS A 214 -3.41 -32.26 12.29
CA LYS A 214 -2.97 -32.68 10.94
C LYS A 214 -3.80 -31.99 9.86
N ASN A 215 -3.14 -31.55 8.80
CA ASN A 215 -3.74 -30.92 7.61
C ASN A 215 -4.46 -29.58 7.87
N GLN A 216 -4.15 -28.87 8.96
CA GLN A 216 -4.63 -27.50 9.14
C GLN A 216 -3.99 -26.57 8.11
N LYS A 217 -4.83 -25.78 7.43
CA LYS A 217 -4.36 -24.64 6.64
C LYS A 217 -3.73 -23.59 7.58
N PRO A 218 -2.52 -23.09 7.27
CA PRO A 218 -1.92 -21.98 8.01
C PRO A 218 -2.69 -20.68 7.80
N ILE A 219 -2.50 -19.73 8.71
CA ILE A 219 -2.93 -18.35 8.53
C ILE A 219 -1.71 -17.52 8.11
N ILE A 220 -1.85 -16.75 7.04
CA ILE A 220 -0.88 -15.74 6.63
C ILE A 220 -1.45 -14.38 6.97
N PHE A 221 -0.81 -13.67 7.90
CA PHE A 221 -1.14 -12.29 8.20
C PHE A 221 -0.18 -11.33 7.49
N ILE A 222 -0.74 -10.32 6.84
CA ILE A 222 -0.02 -9.28 6.10
C ILE A 222 -0.45 -7.92 6.64
N HIS A 223 0.51 -7.19 7.22
CA HIS A 223 0.24 -5.92 7.88
C HIS A 223 0.10 -4.74 6.89
N GLY A 224 -0.51 -3.66 7.36
CA GLY A 224 -0.59 -2.38 6.66
C GLY A 224 0.54 -1.41 7.04
N VAL A 225 0.44 -0.18 6.53
CA VAL A 225 1.38 0.94 6.85
C VAL A 225 1.30 1.25 8.34
N THR A 226 2.39 1.04 9.07
CA THR A 226 2.47 1.24 10.53
C THR A 226 3.92 1.51 10.97
N GLY A 227 4.23 1.43 12.26
CA GLY A 227 5.63 1.38 12.74
C GLY A 227 6.26 -0.01 12.67
N GLY A 228 5.49 -1.06 12.37
CA GLY A 228 5.93 -2.45 12.38
C GLY A 228 4.92 -3.41 13.01
N LEU A 229 5.29 -4.68 13.12
CA LEU A 229 4.40 -5.73 13.68
C LEU A 229 4.02 -5.48 15.14
N PHE A 230 4.78 -4.66 15.88
CA PHE A 230 4.46 -4.32 17.27
C PHE A 230 3.10 -3.63 17.42
N CYS A 231 2.64 -2.89 16.40
CA CYS A 231 1.30 -2.28 16.36
C CYS A 231 0.18 -3.33 16.39
N TYR A 232 0.48 -4.58 16.05
CA TYR A 232 -0.45 -5.70 15.97
C TYR A 232 -0.31 -6.70 17.12
N ALA A 233 0.46 -6.38 18.18
CA ALA A 233 0.77 -7.31 19.27
C ALA A 233 -0.47 -8.04 19.84
N THR A 234 -1.53 -7.29 20.16
CA THR A 234 -2.79 -7.85 20.68
C THR A 234 -3.49 -8.74 19.66
N PHE A 235 -3.45 -8.37 18.38
CA PHE A 235 -4.06 -9.14 17.30
C PHE A 235 -3.29 -10.44 17.05
N ILE A 236 -1.96 -10.39 16.97
CA ILE A 236 -1.08 -11.56 16.83
C ILE A 236 -1.29 -12.54 17.98
N ARG A 237 -1.36 -12.06 19.22
CA ARG A 237 -1.64 -12.90 20.39
C ARG A 237 -3.02 -13.58 20.32
N LYS A 238 -4.02 -12.93 19.72
CA LYS A 238 -5.33 -13.55 19.48
C LYS A 238 -5.28 -14.58 18.35
N LEU A 239 -4.50 -14.33 17.29
CA LEU A 239 -4.28 -15.31 16.23
C LEU A 239 -3.59 -16.58 16.75
N GLN A 240 -2.61 -16.46 17.65
CA GLN A 240 -1.96 -17.62 18.28
C GLN A 240 -2.96 -18.52 19.02
N LYS A 241 -4.02 -17.95 19.59
CA LYS A 241 -5.07 -18.72 20.29
C LYS A 241 -5.95 -19.56 19.36
N LEU A 242 -5.85 -19.37 18.04
CA LEU A 242 -6.52 -20.22 17.05
C LEU A 242 -5.81 -21.56 16.85
N ASP A 243 -4.65 -21.77 17.50
CA ASP A 243 -3.91 -23.04 17.56
C ASP A 243 -3.67 -23.64 16.16
N ARG A 244 -3.11 -22.79 15.28
CA ARG A 244 -2.82 -23.08 13.87
C ARG A 244 -1.46 -22.50 13.46
N PRO A 245 -0.78 -23.08 12.45
CA PRO A 245 0.46 -22.50 11.94
C PRO A 245 0.25 -21.07 11.44
N LEU A 246 1.11 -20.14 11.86
CA LEU A 246 1.00 -18.72 11.51
C LEU A 246 2.23 -18.25 10.75
N PHE A 247 2.01 -17.51 9.67
CA PHE A 247 3.02 -16.70 9.02
C PHE A 247 2.68 -15.23 9.19
N LEU A 248 3.62 -14.42 9.66
CA LEU A 248 3.51 -12.96 9.70
C LEU A 248 4.46 -12.41 8.66
N ILE A 249 3.93 -11.91 7.54
CA ILE A 249 4.74 -11.32 6.48
C ILE A 249 5.19 -9.93 6.92
N GLU A 250 6.48 -9.66 6.84
CA GLU A 250 7.07 -8.35 7.09
C GLU A 250 7.26 -7.61 5.76
N LEU A 251 6.77 -6.37 5.70
CA LEU A 251 6.93 -5.44 4.58
C LEU A 251 7.69 -4.20 5.08
N PRO A 252 9.04 -4.24 5.18
CA PRO A 252 9.82 -3.17 5.83
C PRO A 252 9.59 -1.77 5.22
N HIS A 253 9.43 -1.72 3.89
CA HIS A 253 9.19 -0.50 3.11
C HIS A 253 7.89 0.24 3.46
N ILE A 254 6.98 -0.36 4.24
CA ILE A 254 5.77 0.30 4.77
C ILE A 254 5.74 0.39 6.30
N THR A 255 6.88 0.23 6.98
CA THR A 255 6.96 0.20 8.45
C THR A 255 7.79 1.33 9.07
N MET A 256 7.98 2.43 8.35
CA MET A 256 8.82 3.56 8.78
C MET A 256 10.29 3.18 9.03
N GLN A 257 10.77 2.15 8.33
CA GLN A 257 12.17 1.73 8.31
C GLN A 257 12.88 2.30 7.07
N MET A 258 14.20 2.48 7.15
CA MET A 258 15.03 2.95 6.03
C MET A 258 15.41 1.76 5.15
N VAL A 259 14.47 1.35 4.29
CA VAL A 259 14.67 0.27 3.33
C VAL A 259 14.42 0.81 1.93
N GLU A 260 15.41 0.68 1.06
CA GLU A 260 15.31 1.10 -0.35
C GLU A 260 14.87 -0.04 -1.26
N ASP A 261 15.16 -1.30 -0.89
CA ASP A 261 14.77 -2.46 -1.69
C ASP A 261 13.29 -2.82 -1.50
N VAL A 262 12.55 -2.88 -2.61
CA VAL A 262 11.12 -3.18 -2.64
C VAL A 262 10.86 -4.25 -3.69
N LEU A 263 10.38 -5.40 -3.21
CA LEU A 263 9.98 -6.52 -4.06
C LEU A 263 8.81 -6.12 -4.97
N THR A 264 8.90 -6.54 -6.23
CA THR A 264 7.79 -6.44 -7.18
C THR A 264 6.64 -7.39 -6.79
N MET A 265 5.47 -7.16 -7.39
CA MET A 265 4.29 -8.03 -7.21
C MET A 265 4.63 -9.51 -7.43
N ASP A 266 5.27 -9.83 -8.56
CA ASP A 266 5.56 -11.20 -8.97
C ASP A 266 6.55 -11.86 -8.02
N GLU A 267 7.54 -11.10 -7.52
CA GLU A 267 8.47 -11.58 -6.52
C GLU A 267 7.78 -11.87 -5.19
N VAL A 268 6.92 -10.98 -4.70
CA VAL A 268 6.18 -11.21 -3.44
C VAL A 268 5.32 -12.47 -3.54
N VAL A 269 4.56 -12.65 -4.63
CA VAL A 269 3.70 -13.83 -4.81
C VAL A 269 4.54 -15.11 -4.88
N ARG A 270 5.63 -15.09 -5.66
CA ARG A 270 6.54 -16.23 -5.79
C ARG A 270 7.19 -16.61 -4.45
N GLU A 271 7.65 -15.63 -3.67
CA GLU A 271 8.25 -15.88 -2.36
C GLU A 271 7.23 -16.46 -1.37
N ILE A 272 5.95 -16.05 -1.43
CA ILE A 272 4.87 -16.64 -0.62
C ILE A 272 4.62 -18.11 -1.03
N GLU A 273 4.62 -18.43 -2.32
CA GLU A 273 4.50 -19.82 -2.80
C GLU A 273 5.65 -20.69 -2.29
N ILE A 274 6.89 -20.19 -2.40
CA ILE A 274 8.10 -20.87 -1.91
C ILE A 274 8.03 -21.06 -0.38
N MET A 275 7.61 -20.02 0.35
CA MET A 275 7.43 -20.08 1.81
C MET A 275 6.47 -21.18 2.23
N LEU A 276 5.31 -21.30 1.57
CA LEU A 276 4.31 -22.32 1.88
C LEU A 276 4.78 -23.73 1.51
N SER A 277 5.33 -23.90 0.30
CA SER A 277 5.80 -25.20 -0.20
C SER A 277 6.94 -25.78 0.63
N LYS A 278 7.89 -24.94 1.10
CA LYS A 278 8.97 -25.34 2.02
C LYS A 278 8.47 -25.99 3.32
N ARG A 279 7.22 -25.76 3.71
CA ARG A 279 6.59 -26.33 4.90
C ARG A 279 5.48 -27.33 4.58
N GLY A 280 5.34 -27.73 3.32
CA GLY A 280 4.33 -28.71 2.89
C GLY A 280 2.90 -28.16 2.88
N PHE A 281 2.71 -26.84 2.89
CA PHE A 281 1.38 -26.24 2.80
C PHE A 281 1.01 -25.95 1.35
N HIS A 282 -0.18 -26.42 0.94
CA HIS A 282 -0.71 -26.15 -0.40
C HIS A 282 -1.69 -24.98 -0.44
N LYS A 283 -2.34 -24.67 0.69
CA LYS A 283 -3.33 -23.60 0.81
C LYS A 283 -3.26 -22.92 2.16
N ALA A 284 -3.48 -21.61 2.19
CA ALA A 284 -3.49 -20.80 3.40
C ALA A 284 -4.74 -19.92 3.51
N ILE A 285 -5.07 -19.48 4.73
CA ILE A 285 -6.04 -18.42 4.98
C ILE A 285 -5.29 -17.09 4.99
N PHE A 286 -5.58 -16.22 4.04
CA PHE A 286 -4.93 -14.91 3.92
C PHE A 286 -5.70 -13.87 4.73
N VAL A 287 -4.99 -13.13 5.57
CA VAL A 287 -5.53 -12.04 6.38
C VAL A 287 -4.71 -10.79 6.10
N GLY A 288 -5.27 -9.83 5.38
CA GLY A 288 -4.62 -8.57 5.04
C GLY A 288 -5.26 -7.40 5.76
N HIS A 289 -4.47 -6.48 6.31
CA HIS A 289 -4.96 -5.19 6.81
C HIS A 289 -4.44 -4.05 5.93
N SER A 290 -5.32 -3.13 5.52
CA SER A 290 -4.95 -1.91 4.78
C SER A 290 -4.05 -2.25 3.58
N MET A 291 -2.82 -1.72 3.50
CA MET A 291 -1.86 -2.03 2.42
C MET A 291 -1.58 -3.54 2.26
N GLY A 292 -1.65 -4.33 3.33
CA GLY A 292 -1.54 -5.79 3.24
C GLY A 292 -2.63 -6.44 2.39
N THR A 293 -3.78 -5.77 2.18
CA THR A 293 -4.82 -6.23 1.26
C THR A 293 -4.40 -6.14 -0.21
N ALA A 294 -3.44 -5.28 -0.56
CA ALA A 294 -2.83 -5.25 -1.90
C ALA A 294 -2.10 -6.57 -2.20
N VAL A 295 -1.29 -7.05 -1.25
CA VAL A 295 -0.61 -8.36 -1.37
C VAL A 295 -1.63 -9.50 -1.47
N CYS A 296 -2.71 -9.46 -0.69
CA CYS A 296 -3.79 -10.44 -0.85
C CYS A 296 -4.41 -10.40 -2.25
N ALA A 297 -4.64 -9.20 -2.81
CA ALA A 297 -5.17 -9.06 -4.17
C ALA A 297 -4.21 -9.60 -5.22
N TRP A 298 -2.90 -9.38 -5.08
CA TRP A 298 -1.86 -9.95 -5.94
C TRP A 298 -1.88 -11.48 -5.92
N VAL A 299 -1.89 -12.08 -4.72
CA VAL A 299 -1.96 -13.54 -4.59
C VAL A 299 -3.23 -14.12 -5.21
N ILE A 300 -4.37 -13.43 -5.09
CA ILE A 300 -5.63 -13.90 -5.71
C ILE A 300 -5.55 -13.88 -7.24
N LYS A 301 -4.87 -12.88 -7.82
CA LYS A 301 -4.72 -12.74 -9.28
C LYS A 301 -3.71 -13.74 -9.83
N GLU A 302 -2.53 -13.83 -9.23
CA GLU A 302 -1.40 -14.58 -9.78
C GLU A 302 -1.29 -16.03 -9.25
N SER A 303 -1.80 -16.30 -8.04
CA SER A 303 -1.72 -17.63 -7.42
C SER A 303 -2.96 -18.01 -6.63
N ARG A 304 -4.13 -17.95 -7.28
CA ARG A 304 -5.40 -18.36 -6.64
C ARG A 304 -5.36 -19.78 -6.03
N LYS A 305 -4.52 -20.67 -6.58
CA LYS A 305 -4.37 -22.07 -6.13
C LYS A 305 -3.93 -22.19 -4.67
N ILE A 306 -3.16 -21.24 -4.13
CA ILE A 306 -2.71 -21.26 -2.73
C ILE A 306 -3.70 -20.62 -1.76
N VAL A 307 -4.80 -20.04 -2.26
CA VAL A 307 -5.80 -19.39 -1.42
C VAL A 307 -6.82 -20.42 -0.93
N GLY A 308 -6.82 -20.64 0.38
CA GLY A 308 -7.79 -21.47 1.10
C GLY A 308 -8.96 -20.69 1.72
N GLY A 309 -8.78 -19.38 1.89
CA GLY A 309 -9.74 -18.42 2.44
C GLY A 309 -9.10 -17.03 2.52
N LEU A 310 -9.93 -15.99 2.66
CA LEU A 310 -9.49 -14.59 2.61
C LEU A 310 -10.30 -13.75 3.60
N VAL A 311 -9.60 -12.95 4.40
CA VAL A 311 -10.16 -11.90 5.26
C VAL A 311 -9.40 -10.61 4.98
N MET A 312 -10.11 -9.58 4.54
CA MET A 312 -9.54 -8.26 4.32
C MET A 312 -10.09 -7.29 5.37
N ILE A 313 -9.20 -6.69 6.15
CA ILE A 313 -9.51 -5.73 7.21
C ILE A 313 -9.17 -4.34 6.66
N ASP A 314 -10.14 -3.43 6.67
CA ASP A 314 -10.04 -2.10 6.07
C ASP A 314 -9.39 -2.11 4.66
N PRO A 315 -9.98 -2.84 3.69
CA PRO A 315 -9.37 -3.01 2.37
C PRO A 315 -9.26 -1.71 1.60
N ILE A 316 -8.08 -1.48 1.01
CA ILE A 316 -7.81 -0.30 0.16
C ILE A 316 -7.84 -0.63 -1.34
N VAL A 317 -8.06 -1.89 -1.71
CA VAL A 317 -7.92 -2.40 -3.08
C VAL A 317 -9.17 -2.29 -3.95
N PHE A 318 -10.30 -1.86 -3.37
CA PHE A 318 -11.56 -1.73 -4.08
C PHE A 318 -11.77 -0.29 -4.52
N LEU A 319 -12.29 -0.11 -5.75
CA LEU A 319 -12.63 1.20 -6.31
C LEU A 319 -11.44 2.19 -6.31
N LEU A 320 -10.21 1.70 -6.55
CA LEU A 320 -9.00 2.54 -6.60
C LEU A 320 -9.01 3.60 -7.73
N HIS A 321 -9.93 3.48 -8.70
CA HIS A 321 -10.18 4.51 -9.70
C HIS A 321 -11.00 5.69 -9.14
N TYR A 322 -11.50 5.62 -7.91
CA TYR A 322 -12.00 6.79 -7.19
C TYR A 322 -10.82 7.53 -6.56
N PRO A 323 -10.87 8.87 -6.54
CA PRO A 323 -9.74 9.70 -6.12
C PRO A 323 -9.50 9.66 -4.61
N ASN A 324 -10.41 9.09 -3.80
CA ASN A 324 -10.35 9.13 -2.33
C ASN A 324 -9.00 8.67 -1.77
N VAL A 325 -8.49 7.52 -2.22
CA VAL A 325 -7.21 7.00 -1.71
C VAL A 325 -6.07 7.93 -2.10
N ALA A 326 -5.97 8.28 -3.38
CA ALA A 326 -4.92 9.15 -3.89
C ALA A 326 -4.95 10.52 -3.20
N TYR A 327 -6.12 11.15 -3.11
CA TYR A 327 -6.29 12.44 -2.47
C TYR A 327 -6.06 12.38 -0.96
N ASN A 328 -6.80 11.55 -0.22
CA ASN A 328 -6.77 11.57 1.25
C ASN A 328 -5.44 11.08 1.83
N PHE A 329 -4.76 10.17 1.13
CA PHE A 329 -3.48 9.61 1.57
C PHE A 329 -2.26 10.39 1.05
N VAL A 330 -2.31 10.96 -0.17
CA VAL A 330 -1.11 11.55 -0.80
C VAL A 330 -1.23 13.06 -1.03
N TYR A 331 -2.38 13.57 -1.49
CA TYR A 331 -2.50 14.97 -1.96
C TYR A 331 -3.22 15.92 -1.00
N ARG A 332 -3.89 15.41 0.03
CA ARG A 332 -4.64 16.22 0.99
C ARG A 332 -3.69 16.92 1.94
N ASN A 333 -3.87 18.22 2.10
CA ASN A 333 -3.18 18.98 3.13
C ASN A 333 -3.90 18.86 4.48
N PRO A 334 -3.19 18.50 5.56
CA PRO A 334 -3.77 18.42 6.89
C PRO A 334 -4.08 19.82 7.40
N THR A 335 -5.32 20.03 7.87
CA THR A 335 -5.79 21.36 8.30
C THR A 335 -5.64 21.54 9.80
N ALA A 336 -6.08 20.55 10.58
CA ALA A 336 -6.08 20.59 12.03
C ALA A 336 -4.76 20.08 12.65
N ALA A 337 -4.45 20.49 13.89
CA ALA A 337 -3.18 20.16 14.54
C ALA A 337 -3.01 18.65 14.81
N ASN A 338 -4.10 17.94 15.14
CA ASN A 338 -4.11 16.48 15.25
C ASN A 338 -3.85 15.81 13.89
N GLU A 339 -4.49 16.28 12.81
CA GLU A 339 -4.25 15.79 11.45
C GLU A 339 -2.79 15.99 11.05
N ARG A 340 -2.18 17.15 11.37
CA ARG A 340 -0.77 17.41 11.07
C ARG A 340 0.16 16.43 11.78
N ARG A 341 -0.12 16.08 13.04
CA ARG A 341 0.67 15.07 13.77
C ARG A 341 0.53 13.68 13.15
N VAL A 342 -0.69 13.27 12.82
CA VAL A 342 -0.95 11.96 12.19
C VAL A 342 -0.34 11.90 10.80
N ASN A 343 -0.49 12.94 9.99
CA ASN A 343 0.14 13.06 8.67
C ASN A 343 1.66 13.05 8.83
N TYR A 344 2.20 13.81 9.78
CA TYR A 344 3.62 13.76 10.09
C TYR A 344 4.07 12.36 10.46
N ILE A 345 3.27 11.45 11.03
CA ILE A 345 3.72 10.08 11.38
C ILE A 345 3.40 9.05 10.29
N TYR A 346 2.20 9.07 9.71
CA TYR A 346 1.68 7.99 8.86
C TYR A 346 1.23 8.46 7.47
N GLN A 347 1.35 9.76 7.17
CA GLN A 347 0.86 10.36 5.93
C GLN A 347 -0.61 9.97 5.64
N ASN A 348 -1.45 9.95 6.70
CA ASN A 348 -2.81 9.43 6.64
C ASN A 348 -3.83 10.51 7.03
N SER A 349 -4.91 10.60 6.26
CA SER A 349 -6.12 11.34 6.62
C SER A 349 -7.31 10.37 6.60
N SER A 350 -8.02 10.23 7.73
CA SER A 350 -9.28 9.48 7.77
C SER A 350 -10.40 10.34 7.13
N PRO A 351 -11.31 9.75 6.33
CA PRO A 351 -11.32 8.36 5.84
C PRO A 351 -10.41 8.12 4.62
N VAL A 352 -9.77 6.95 4.55
CA VAL A 352 -8.89 6.57 3.41
C VAL A 352 -9.69 6.22 2.15
N ILE A 353 -10.81 5.51 2.31
CA ILE A 353 -11.73 5.10 1.23
C ILE A 353 -13.16 5.55 1.54
N SER A 354 -14.02 5.63 0.52
CA SER A 354 -15.46 5.78 0.73
C SER A 354 -16.07 4.48 1.25
N ILE A 355 -16.34 4.43 2.55
CA ILE A 355 -16.96 3.27 3.21
C ILE A 355 -18.30 2.92 2.55
N GLY A 356 -19.09 3.93 2.19
CA GLY A 356 -20.40 3.75 1.56
C GLY A 356 -20.29 3.09 0.18
N ASP A 357 -19.40 3.58 -0.67
CA ASP A 357 -19.21 3.04 -2.02
C ASP A 357 -18.63 1.63 -2.00
N VAL A 358 -17.59 1.41 -1.18
CA VAL A 358 -16.98 0.09 -1.04
C VAL A 358 -17.98 -0.92 -0.46
N HIS A 359 -18.76 -0.55 0.55
CA HIS A 359 -19.79 -1.42 1.09
C HIS A 359 -20.84 -1.79 0.03
N ARG A 360 -21.37 -0.81 -0.71
CA ARG A 360 -22.33 -1.06 -1.79
C ARG A 360 -21.74 -1.97 -2.86
N TYR A 361 -20.51 -1.71 -3.28
CA TYR A 361 -19.80 -2.51 -4.27
C TYR A 361 -19.63 -3.97 -3.82
N LEU A 362 -19.19 -4.20 -2.58
CA LEU A 362 -18.98 -5.54 -2.05
C LEU A 362 -20.28 -6.32 -1.88
N VAL A 363 -21.34 -5.68 -1.35
CA VAL A 363 -22.66 -6.30 -1.22
C VAL A 363 -23.24 -6.67 -2.59
N LYS A 364 -23.14 -5.78 -3.58
CA LYS A 364 -23.61 -6.04 -4.96
C LYS A 364 -22.90 -7.25 -5.58
N ASN A 365 -21.66 -7.52 -5.17
CA ASN A 365 -20.86 -8.66 -5.65
C ASN A 365 -20.92 -9.89 -4.73
N ASN A 366 -21.93 -9.98 -3.84
CA ASN A 366 -22.13 -11.11 -2.93
C ASN A 366 -20.94 -11.40 -2.01
N ILE A 367 -20.17 -10.38 -1.65
CA ILE A 367 -19.07 -10.49 -0.70
C ILE A 367 -19.59 -10.19 0.70
N ASN A 368 -19.33 -11.09 1.65
CA ASN A 368 -19.63 -10.86 3.05
C ASN A 368 -18.81 -9.69 3.59
N VAL A 369 -19.50 -8.61 3.99
CA VAL A 369 -18.88 -7.39 4.48
C VAL A 369 -19.55 -6.96 5.79
N HIS A 370 -18.74 -6.46 6.72
CA HIS A 370 -19.22 -5.87 7.95
C HIS A 370 -18.56 -4.51 8.18
N VAL A 371 -19.38 -3.47 8.34
CA VAL A 371 -18.90 -2.11 8.62
C VAL A 371 -18.88 -1.87 10.13
N MET A 372 -17.70 -1.61 10.67
CA MET A 372 -17.53 -1.21 12.07
C MET A 372 -17.81 0.29 12.22
N ARG A 373 -19.08 0.65 12.40
CA ARG A 373 -19.51 2.05 12.48
C ARG A 373 -18.82 2.79 13.63
N GLY A 374 -18.40 4.03 13.36
CA GLY A 374 -17.77 4.92 14.35
C GLY A 374 -16.29 4.64 14.62
N LEU A 375 -15.67 3.73 13.87
CA LEU A 375 -14.23 3.48 13.94
C LEU A 375 -13.51 4.09 12.74
N ASP A 376 -12.40 4.76 13.02
CA ASP A 376 -11.44 5.18 12.00
C ASP A 376 -10.64 3.98 11.45
N HIS A 377 -10.00 4.20 10.30
CA HIS A 377 -9.13 3.23 9.65
C HIS A 377 -8.05 2.70 10.61
N GLY A 378 -7.98 1.37 10.78
CA GLY A 378 -7.04 0.72 11.69
C GLY A 378 -7.39 0.81 13.19
N ALA A 379 -8.42 1.59 13.57
CA ALA A 379 -8.80 1.77 14.98
C ALA A 379 -9.26 0.45 15.64
N TYR A 380 -9.66 -0.54 14.86
CA TYR A 380 -10.03 -1.87 15.36
C TYR A 380 -8.98 -2.48 16.29
N LEU A 381 -7.69 -2.17 16.11
CA LEU A 381 -6.59 -2.63 16.97
C LEU A 381 -6.75 -2.24 18.45
N PHE A 382 -7.50 -1.17 18.73
CA PHE A 382 -7.76 -0.65 20.06
C PHE A 382 -9.16 -1.02 20.61
N HIS A 383 -9.98 -1.72 19.81
CA HIS A 383 -11.35 -2.12 20.19
C HIS A 383 -11.47 -3.63 20.31
N SER A 384 -11.55 -4.13 21.56
CA SER A 384 -11.61 -5.57 21.88
C SER A 384 -12.78 -6.30 21.20
N LYS A 385 -13.97 -5.68 21.14
CA LYS A 385 -15.15 -6.22 20.46
C LYS A 385 -14.90 -6.43 18.97
N SER A 386 -14.30 -5.43 18.30
CA SER A 386 -13.93 -5.47 16.89
C SER A 386 -12.89 -6.55 16.61
N LEU A 387 -11.84 -6.63 17.43
CA LEU A 387 -10.83 -7.69 17.33
C LEU A 387 -11.43 -9.08 17.49
N ASN A 388 -12.29 -9.30 18.49
CA ASN A 388 -12.92 -10.60 18.70
C ASN A 388 -13.78 -11.00 17.50
N ARG A 389 -14.50 -10.04 16.91
CA ARG A 389 -15.28 -10.30 15.70
C ARG A 389 -14.40 -10.74 14.53
N ILE A 390 -13.32 -10.00 14.26
CA ILE A 390 -12.37 -10.35 13.19
C ILE A 390 -11.81 -11.76 13.40
N ILE A 391 -11.42 -12.09 14.63
CA ILE A 391 -10.90 -13.41 14.98
C ILE A 391 -11.94 -14.51 14.72
N ASN A 392 -13.21 -14.28 15.10
CA ASN A 392 -14.29 -15.22 14.82
C ASN A 392 -14.53 -15.39 13.30
N ASP A 393 -14.41 -14.32 12.51
CA ASP A 393 -14.58 -14.41 11.05
C ASP A 393 -13.39 -15.16 10.40
N ILE A 394 -12.16 -14.97 10.88
CA ILE A 394 -10.98 -15.76 10.49
C ILE A 394 -11.18 -17.24 10.85
N GLU A 395 -11.70 -17.53 12.04
CA GLU A 395 -11.98 -18.89 12.48
C GLU A 395 -13.03 -19.57 11.58
N LYS A 396 -14.12 -18.87 11.23
CA LYS A 396 -15.10 -19.36 10.25
C LYS A 396 -14.46 -19.68 8.90
N CYS A 397 -13.58 -18.81 8.40
CA CYS A 397 -12.83 -19.07 7.18
C CYS A 397 -11.91 -20.30 7.29
N CYS A 398 -11.33 -20.53 8.48
CA CYS A 398 -10.51 -21.71 8.76
C CYS A 398 -11.31 -23.03 8.77
N THR A 399 -12.60 -22.98 9.13
CA THR A 399 -13.46 -24.17 9.28
C THR A 399 -14.42 -24.39 8.11
N ALA A 400 -14.60 -23.40 7.23
CA ALA A 400 -15.44 -23.52 6.05
C ALA A 400 -14.99 -24.72 5.19
N ARG A 401 -15.86 -25.74 5.11
CA ARG A 401 -15.71 -26.81 4.12
C ARG A 401 -16.02 -26.20 2.76
N LYS A 402 -15.28 -26.62 1.72
CA LYS A 402 -15.70 -26.35 0.35
C LYS A 402 -17.07 -27.04 0.18
N ASN A 403 -18.12 -26.26 0.04
CA ASN A 403 -19.35 -26.75 -0.56
C ASN A 403 -19.09 -27.08 -2.03
#